data_AF-A0A2C0ZSW5-F1
#
_entry.id   AF-A0A2C0ZSW5-F1
#
_cell.length_a   1.000
_cell.length_b   1.000
_cell.length_c   1.000
_cell.angle_alpha   90.00
_cell.angle_beta   90.00
_cell.angle_gamma   90.00
#
_symmetry.space_group_name_H-M   'P 1'
#
loop_
_entity.id
_entity.type
_entity.pdbx_description
1 polymer ?
#
loop_
_entity_poly.entity_id
_entity_poly.type
_entity_poly.pdbx_seq_one_letter_code
_entity_poly.pdbx_strand_id
1 'polypeptide(L)'
;MGISLIEIKNCKSLLNIKIDINSLTCLIGENGTGKSNILKALKYFFDNITSHNFNANLHDINNPFSLFMEISIYFDFSNLLTIADNQFF
;
A
#
# COMPACT_ATOMS: atom_id res chain seq x y z
N MET A 1 -16.31 2.53 -4.04
CA MET A 1 -15.00 3.23 -3.98
C MET A 1 -14.14 2.49 -3.01
N GLY A 2 -12.93 2.17 -3.42
CA GLY A 2 -11.99 1.46 -2.57
C GLY A 2 -10.60 1.54 -3.16
N ILE A 3 -9.63 1.13 -2.36
CA ILE A 3 -8.30 0.80 -2.84
C ILE A 3 -8.46 -0.33 -3.85
N SER A 4 -7.93 -0.16 -5.06
CA SER A 4 -7.94 -1.18 -6.11
C SER A 4 -6.59 -1.88 -6.22
N LEU A 5 -5.51 -1.19 -5.87
CA LEU A 5 -4.16 -1.73 -5.97
C LEU A 5 -3.24 -1.12 -4.90
N ILE A 6 -2.36 -1.96 -4.36
CA ILE A 6 -1.25 -1.55 -3.50
C ILE A 6 0.06 -2.01 -4.14
N GLU A 7 1.02 -1.09 -4.26
CA GLU A 7 2.39 -1.37 -4.65
C GLU A 7 3.35 -0.97 -3.52
N ILE A 8 4.27 -1.86 -3.15
CA ILE A 8 5.27 -1.62 -2.11
C ILE A 8 6.64 -2.03 -2.64
N LYS A 9 7.62 -1.12 -2.54
CA LYS A 9 9.02 -1.36 -2.90
C LYS A 9 9.93 -1.04 -1.72
N ASN A 10 10.92 -1.91 -1.51
CA ASN A 10 12.00 -1.75 -0.54
C ASN A 10 11.53 -1.44 0.89
N CYS A 11 10.44 -2.06 1.35
CA CYS A 11 9.92 -1.91 2.71
C CYS A 11 10.13 -3.21 3.50
N LYS A 12 11.11 -3.22 4.40
CA LYS A 12 11.53 -4.44 5.14
C LYS A 12 11.79 -5.61 4.19
N SER A 13 11.12 -6.74 4.40
CA SER A 13 11.21 -7.93 3.55
C SER A 13 10.48 -7.82 2.20
N LEU A 14 9.82 -6.69 1.91
CA LEU A 14 9.02 -6.49 0.70
C LEU A 14 9.87 -5.71 -0.31
N LEU A 15 10.56 -6.43 -1.19
CA LEU A 15 11.45 -5.82 -2.20
C LEU A 15 10.66 -5.13 -3.31
N ASN A 16 9.70 -5.83 -3.91
CA ASN A 16 8.82 -5.31 -4.94
C ASN A 16 7.56 -6.18 -5.01
N ILE A 17 6.45 -5.69 -4.47
CA ILE A 17 5.18 -6.41 -4.48
C ILE A 17 4.05 -5.54 -5.03
N LYS A 18 3.10 -6.21 -5.67
CA LYS A 18 1.89 -5.63 -6.23
C LYS A 18 0.71 -6.50 -5.79
N ILE A 19 -0.29 -5.90 -5.15
CA ILE A 19 -1.45 -6.61 -4.57
C ILE A 19 -2.72 -5.96 -5.10
N ASP A 20 -3.47 -6.69 -5.92
CA ASP A 20 -4.82 -6.30 -6.31
C ASP A 20 -5.77 -6.44 -5.12
N ILE A 21 -6.54 -5.39 -4.87
CA ILE A 21 -7.45 -5.31 -3.73
C ILE A 21 -8.89 -5.36 -4.23
N ASN A 22 -9.61 -6.36 -3.73
CA ASN A 22 -11.04 -6.55 -3.95
C ASN A 22 -11.81 -6.32 -2.64
N SER A 23 -13.14 -6.46 -2.69
CA SER A 23 -14.04 -6.33 -1.54
C SER A 23 -13.65 -7.19 -0.33
N LEU A 24 -13.05 -8.36 -0.60
CA LEU A 24 -12.44 -9.22 0.39
C LEU A 24 -11.07 -9.66 -0.11
N THR A 25 -10.02 -9.31 0.63
CA THR A 25 -8.64 -9.71 0.34
C THR A 25 -8.04 -10.38 1.57
N CYS A 26 -7.48 -11.59 1.41
CA CYS A 26 -6.88 -12.35 2.49
C CYS A 26 -5.36 -12.49 2.25
N LEU A 27 -4.55 -12.17 3.27
CA LEU A 27 -3.12 -12.42 3.26
C LEU A 27 -2.83 -13.79 3.89
N ILE A 28 -2.43 -14.77 3.09
CA ILE A 28 -2.22 -16.17 3.53
C ILE A 28 -0.76 -16.58 3.31
N GLY A 29 -0.22 -17.40 4.22
CA GLY A 29 1.13 -17.97 4.14
C GLY A 29 1.72 -18.26 5.52
N GLU A 30 2.89 -18.87 5.58
CA GLU A 30 3.58 -19.24 6.83
C GLU A 30 4.05 -18.04 7.66
N ASN A 31 4.32 -18.24 8.94
CA ASN A 31 4.88 -17.17 9.78
C ASN A 31 6.22 -16.68 9.23
N GLY A 32 6.43 -15.36 9.26
CA GLY A 32 7.66 -14.74 8.74
C GLY A 32 7.64 -14.38 7.25
N THR A 33 6.64 -14.79 6.47
CA THR A 33 6.56 -14.50 5.01
C THR A 33 6.27 -13.04 4.64
N GLY A 34 6.26 -12.11 5.60
CA GLY A 34 6.06 -10.68 5.33
C GLY A 34 4.62 -10.18 5.34
N LYS A 35 3.62 -11.03 5.64
CA LYS A 35 2.21 -10.60 5.77
C LYS A 35 2.01 -9.39 6.69
N SER A 36 2.59 -9.43 7.90
CA SER A 36 2.52 -8.31 8.84
C SER A 36 3.32 -7.09 8.37
N ASN A 37 4.31 -7.26 7.47
CA ASN A 37 5.04 -6.13 6.89
C ASN A 37 4.16 -5.37 5.89
N ILE A 38 3.27 -6.05 5.15
CA ILE A 38 2.28 -5.39 4.28
C ILE A 38 1.37 -4.48 5.11
N LEU A 39 0.83 -5.00 6.21
CA LEU A 39 -0.02 -4.21 7.12
C LEU A 39 0.75 -3.03 7.76
N LYS A 40 2.02 -3.24 8.13
CA LYS A 40 2.88 -2.16 8.67
C LYS A 40 3.17 -1.07 7.64
N ALA A 41 3.40 -1.44 6.38
CA ALA A 41 3.60 -0.51 5.28
C ALA A 41 2.34 0.33 5.05
N LEU A 42 1.17 -0.32 4.98
CA LEU A 42 -0.11 0.38 4.84
C LEU A 42 -0.38 1.32 6.01
N LYS A 43 -0.20 0.86 7.24
CA LYS A 43 -0.34 1.71 8.42
C LYS A 43 0.59 2.92 8.34
N TYR A 44 1.86 2.71 8.01
CA TYR A 44 2.81 3.81 7.85
C TYR A 44 2.39 4.82 6.79
N PHE A 45 1.91 4.35 5.63
CA PHE A 45 1.39 5.22 4.59
C PHE A 45 0.27 6.12 5.13
N PHE A 46 -0.77 5.53 5.74
CA PHE A 46 -1.91 6.30 6.27
C PHE A 46 -1.54 7.23 7.43
N ASP A 47 -0.67 6.79 8.33
CA ASP A 47 -0.15 7.61 9.43
C ASP A 47 0.64 8.83 8.90
N ASN A 48 1.19 8.74 7.68
CA ASN A 48 2.01 9.80 7.06
C ASN A 48 1.30 10.64 5.98
N ILE A 49 -0.01 10.47 5.76
CA ILE A 49 -0.74 11.27 4.75
C ILE A 49 -0.80 12.75 5.16
N THR A 50 -1.08 13.01 6.44
CA THR A 50 -1.29 14.36 6.97
C THR A 50 -0.17 14.81 7.93
N SER A 51 0.75 13.91 8.26
CA SER A 51 1.84 14.17 9.20
C SER A 51 3.14 13.55 8.73
N HIS A 52 4.29 14.12 9.10
CA HIS A 52 5.59 13.56 8.78
C HIS A 52 6.16 12.80 9.97
N ASN A 53 5.74 11.54 10.10
CA ASN A 53 6.21 10.58 11.09
C ASN A 53 7.22 9.62 10.45
N PHE A 54 8.42 10.14 10.14
CA PHE A 54 9.48 9.32 9.57
C PHE A 54 9.86 8.17 10.51
N ASN A 55 9.79 6.93 10.01
CA ASN A 55 10.12 5.74 10.79
C ASN A 55 11.21 4.92 10.07
N ALA A 56 12.45 5.11 10.50
CA ALA A 56 13.62 4.43 9.95
C ALA A 56 13.54 2.89 10.03
N ASN A 57 12.75 2.32 10.95
CA ASN A 57 12.62 0.86 11.11
C ASN A 57 11.84 0.18 9.98
N LEU A 58 11.29 0.93 9.03
CA LEU A 58 10.60 0.40 7.85
C LEU A 58 11.51 0.30 6.62
N HIS A 59 12.62 1.04 6.60
CA HIS A 59 13.64 0.87 5.57
C HIS A 59 14.34 -0.48 5.73
N ASP A 60 14.66 -1.12 4.61
CA ASP A 60 15.54 -2.27 4.62
C ASP A 60 16.99 -1.81 4.88
N ILE A 61 17.38 -1.88 6.14
CA ILE A 61 18.70 -1.45 6.64
C ILE A 61 19.82 -2.39 6.14
N ASN A 62 19.47 -3.60 5.68
CA ASN A 62 20.44 -4.61 5.24
C ASN A 62 20.84 -4.46 3.77
N ASN A 63 20.15 -3.60 3.02
CA ASN A 63 20.52 -3.27 1.65
C ASN A 63 21.06 -1.83 1.57
N PRO A 64 22.39 -1.63 1.59
CA PRO A 64 22.98 -0.30 1.49
C PRO A 64 22.72 0.43 0.16
N PHE A 65 22.17 -0.27 -0.85
CA PHE A 65 21.73 0.32 -2.12
C PHE A 65 20.23 0.65 -2.16
N SER A 66 19.46 0.27 -1.13
CA SER A 66 18.04 0.59 -1.00
C SER A 66 17.87 2.04 -0.53
N LEU A 67 18.17 2.99 -1.41
CA LEU A 67 18.16 4.43 -1.13
C LEU A 67 16.76 5.02 -0.96
N PHE A 68 15.71 4.28 -1.34
CA PHE A 68 14.33 4.74 -1.23
C PHE A 68 13.40 3.59 -0.86
N MET A 69 12.33 3.94 -0.15
CA MET A 69 11.15 3.11 0.09
C MET A 69 9.97 3.78 -0.61
N GLU A 70 9.14 2.99 -1.28
CA GLU A 70 7.98 3.49 -2.01
C GLU A 70 6.75 2.67 -1.61
N ILE A 71 5.65 3.37 -1.28
CA ILE A 71 4.36 2.76 -1.01
C ILE A 71 3.33 3.56 -1.81
N SER A 72 2.67 2.90 -2.76
CA SER A 72 1.72 3.50 -3.68
C SER A 72 0.37 2.81 -3.53
N ILE A 73 -0.69 3.60 -3.34
CA ILE A 73 -2.08 3.13 -3.21
C ILE A 73 -2.90 3.75 -4.33
N TYR A 74 -3.57 2.90 -5.10
CA TYR A 74 -4.42 3.30 -6.20
C TYR A 74 -5.88 3.13 -5.80
N PHE A 75 -6.71 4.11 -6.16
CA PHE A 75 -8.14 4.13 -5.86
C PHE A 75 -8.93 4.07 -7.15
N ASP A 76 -10.00 3.26 -7.14
CA ASP A 76 -10.97 3.25 -8.23
C ASP A 76 -12.14 4.20 -7.92
N PHE A 77 -12.23 5.25 -8.74
CA PHE A 77 -13.28 6.27 -8.71
C PHE A 77 -14.29 6.12 -9.86
N SER A 78 -14.26 5.03 -10.64
CA SER A 78 -15.14 4.82 -11.79
C SER A 78 -16.62 4.99 -11.42
N ASN A 79 -17.03 4.48 -10.25
CA ASN A 79 -18.41 4.63 -9.77
C ASN A 79 -18.81 6.09 -9.51
N LEU A 80 -17.87 6.96 -9.09
CA LEU A 80 -18.18 8.38 -8.93
C LEU A 80 -18.45 9.05 -10.27
N LEU A 81 -17.68 8.68 -11.30
CA LEU A 81 -17.91 9.17 -12.66
C LEU A 81 -19.29 8.74 -13.16
N THR A 82 -19.64 7.46 -12.95
CA THR A 82 -20.98 6.96 -13.30
C THR A 82 -22.10 7.73 -12.59
N ILE A 83 -21.93 8.09 -11.32
CA ILE A 83 -22.95 8.87 -10.59
C ILE A 83 -23.01 10.30 -11.11
N ALA A 84 -21.87 10.94 -11.34
CA ALA A 84 -21.81 12.31 -11.86
C ALA A 84 -22.47 12.41 -13.24
N ASP A 85 -22.15 11.49 -14.15
CA ASP A 85 -22.69 11.47 -15.51
C ASP A 85 -24.22 11.29 -15.52
N ASN A 86 -24.76 10.49 -14.61
CA ASN A 86 -26.20 10.26 -14.49
C ASN A 86 -26.98 11.43 -13.84
N GLN A 87 -26.30 12.42 -13.23
CA GLN A 87 -26.95 13.59 -12.64
C GLN A 87 -27.12 14.76 -13.64
N PHE A 88 -26.55 14.66 -14.84
CA PHE A 88 -26.65 15.68 -15.89
C PHE A 88 -27.66 15.32 -17.00
N PHE A 89 -28.51 14.31 -16.78
CA PHE A 89 -29.63 13.92 -17.66
C PHE A 89 -30.95 13.85 -16.90
#